data_AF-A0A7K4TS92-F1
#
_entry.id   AF-A0A7K4TS92-F1
#
_cell.length_a   1.000
_cell.length_b   1.000
_cell.length_c   1.000
_cell.angle_alpha   90.00
_cell.angle_beta   90.00
_cell.angle_gamma   90.00
#
_symmetry.space_group_name_H-M   'P 1'
#
loop_
_entity.id
_entity.type
_entity.pdbx_description
1 polymer ?
#
loop_
_entity_poly.entity_id
_entity_poly.type
_entity_poly.pdbx_seq_one_letter_code
_entity_poly.pdbx_strand_id
1 'polypeptide(L)'
;MESLPEPVLIRILAAIPAVDLVLACRLVCCQWKNLVDGAELWILKCQQEGLTRAESDADNWQNFYFLSKKRKNLIKNPCGEEDLEHWGEVENGGDGWKVEELPGDFGKEFPSEEVHKYFVTSYEWCKKAQVIDLRAEGYWEELMDTTQPKIMVRDWYAGRSDAGCLYELCVKLLSENEDVLAEYKSETVTIPQDNDASWTEISHTFSSYGPGVRFVRFEHGGQDTLFWKGWYGVRVTNSTVTVEP
;
A
#
# COMPACT_ATOMS: atom_id res chain seq x y z
N MET A 1 46.61 -20.11 2.35
CA MET A 1 45.26 -20.62 2.10
C MET A 1 44.77 -19.84 0.89
N GLU A 2 44.73 -20.45 -0.29
CA GLU A 2 44.32 -19.77 -1.52
C GLU A 2 42.90 -19.24 -1.34
N SER A 3 42.74 -17.93 -1.40
CA SER A 3 41.43 -17.28 -1.30
C SER A 3 40.63 -17.63 -2.56
N LEU A 4 39.41 -18.15 -2.39
CA LEU A 4 38.48 -18.35 -3.49
C LEU A 4 38.31 -17.04 -4.28
N PRO A 5 38.22 -17.09 -5.63
CA PRO A 5 37.94 -15.89 -6.42
C PRO A 5 36.62 -15.23 -6.02
N GLU A 6 36.57 -13.90 -6.02
CA GLU A 6 35.37 -13.14 -5.62
C GLU A 6 34.09 -13.55 -6.37
N PRO A 7 34.09 -13.80 -7.70
CA PRO A 7 32.88 -14.24 -8.39
C PRO A 7 32.33 -15.58 -7.90
N VAL A 8 33.22 -16.48 -7.42
CA VAL A 8 32.81 -17.77 -6.84
C VAL A 8 32.20 -17.53 -5.46
N LEU A 9 32.82 -16.66 -4.66
CA LEU A 9 32.31 -16.32 -3.33
C LEU A 9 30.95 -15.61 -3.41
N ILE A 10 30.75 -14.71 -4.37
CA ILE A 10 29.45 -14.07 -4.64
C ILE A 10 28.37 -15.11 -4.93
N ARG A 11 28.67 -16.12 -5.77
CA ARG A 11 27.71 -17.21 -6.07
C ARG A 11 27.37 -18.04 -4.84
N ILE A 12 28.34 -18.31 -3.98
CA ILE A 12 28.11 -19.03 -2.71
C ILE A 12 27.23 -18.19 -1.80
N LEU A 13 27.56 -16.91 -1.61
CA LEU A 13 26.78 -15.98 -0.78
C LEU A 13 25.37 -15.78 -1.34
N ALA A 14 25.18 -15.72 -2.66
CA ALA A 14 23.87 -15.54 -3.27
C ALA A 14 22.87 -16.68 -2.92
N ALA A 15 23.37 -17.88 -2.63
CA ALA A 15 22.55 -19.01 -2.20
C ALA A 15 22.10 -18.92 -0.73
N ILE A 16 22.65 -18.00 0.07
CA ILE A 16 22.31 -17.81 1.48
C ILE A 16 21.07 -16.88 1.59
N PRO A 17 20.17 -17.11 2.58
CA PRO A 17 19.08 -16.19 2.86
C PRO A 17 19.57 -14.76 3.09
N ALA A 18 18.84 -13.78 2.53
CA ALA A 18 19.25 -12.37 2.56
C ALA A 18 19.45 -11.80 3.96
N VAL A 19 18.63 -12.23 4.92
CA VAL A 19 18.74 -11.81 6.32
C VAL A 19 20.04 -12.30 6.94
N ASP A 20 20.43 -13.55 6.68
CA ASP A 20 21.67 -14.16 7.19
C ASP A 20 22.91 -13.52 6.55
N LEU A 21 22.80 -13.05 5.30
CA LEU A 21 23.87 -12.30 4.65
C LEU A 21 24.19 -11.02 5.44
N VAL A 22 23.17 -10.25 5.79
CA VAL A 22 23.32 -8.96 6.47
C VAL A 22 23.70 -9.14 7.94
N LEU A 23 23.09 -10.09 8.65
CA LEU A 23 23.24 -10.25 10.10
C LEU A 23 24.44 -11.12 10.51
N ALA A 24 24.81 -12.12 9.70
CA ALA A 24 25.85 -13.08 10.06
C ALA A 24 27.05 -13.03 9.10
N CYS A 25 26.82 -13.19 7.79
CA CYS A 25 27.91 -13.29 6.81
C CYS A 25 28.77 -12.02 6.76
N ARG A 26 28.13 -10.85 6.87
CA ARG A 26 28.79 -9.54 6.96
C ARG A 26 29.80 -9.43 8.11
N LEU A 27 29.66 -10.23 9.17
CA LEU A 27 30.50 -10.20 10.37
C LEU A 27 31.66 -11.20 10.33
N VAL A 28 31.73 -12.07 9.31
CA VAL A 28 32.74 -13.15 9.22
C VAL A 28 34.15 -12.60 9.02
N CYS A 29 34.33 -11.73 8.01
CA CYS A 29 35.61 -11.07 7.73
C CYS A 29 35.40 -9.84 6.84
N CYS A 30 36.45 -9.03 6.64
CA CYS A 30 36.40 -7.83 5.80
C CYS A 30 36.03 -8.13 4.34
N GLN A 31 36.49 -9.25 3.77
CA GLN A 31 36.15 -9.63 2.39
C GLN A 31 34.65 -9.91 2.26
N TRP A 32 34.07 -10.67 3.19
CA TRP A 32 32.64 -10.98 3.16
C TRP A 32 31.79 -9.73 3.41
N LYS A 33 32.22 -8.85 4.31
CA LYS A 33 31.59 -7.55 4.50
C LYS A 33 31.53 -6.75 3.20
N ASN A 34 32.65 -6.63 2.49
CA ASN A 34 32.72 -5.86 1.24
C ASN A 34 31.82 -6.45 0.14
N LEU A 35 31.72 -7.79 0.06
CA LEU A 35 30.84 -8.45 -0.90
C LEU A 35 29.36 -8.32 -0.53
N VAL A 36 29.01 -8.39 0.76
CA VAL A 36 27.64 -8.20 1.24
C VAL A 36 27.19 -6.74 1.09
N ASP A 37 28.08 -5.78 1.33
CA ASP A 37 27.79 -4.35 1.16
C ASP A 37 27.84 -3.92 -0.33
N GLY A 38 28.30 -4.79 -1.24
CA GLY A 38 28.47 -4.51 -2.66
C GLY A 38 27.25 -4.85 -3.52
N ALA A 39 27.07 -4.13 -4.62
CA ALA A 39 25.91 -4.29 -5.51
C ALA A 39 25.84 -5.66 -6.21
N GLU A 40 26.97 -6.21 -6.65
CA GLU A 40 27.05 -7.44 -7.47
C GLU A 40 26.32 -8.65 -6.85
N LEU A 41 26.42 -8.80 -5.52
CA LEU A 41 25.72 -9.86 -4.80
C LEU A 41 24.20 -9.73 -4.92
N TRP A 42 23.69 -8.53 -4.67
CA TRP A 42 22.26 -8.25 -4.66
C TRP A 42 21.66 -8.22 -6.07
N ILE A 43 22.42 -7.75 -7.07
CA ILE A 43 22.06 -7.87 -8.49
C ILE A 43 21.87 -9.35 -8.84
N LEU A 44 22.84 -10.20 -8.51
CA LEU A 44 22.75 -11.63 -8.79
C LEU A 44 21.54 -12.28 -8.10
N LYS A 45 21.27 -11.94 -6.83
CA LYS A 45 20.08 -12.44 -6.12
C LYS A 45 18.78 -11.97 -6.78
N CYS A 46 18.70 -10.69 -7.16
CA CYS A 46 17.53 -10.16 -7.87
C CYS A 46 17.29 -10.90 -9.20
N GLN A 47 18.35 -11.19 -9.97
CA GLN A 47 18.25 -11.93 -11.23
C GLN A 47 17.78 -13.38 -11.02
N GLN A 48 18.35 -14.07 -10.02
CA GLN A 48 17.99 -15.46 -9.69
C GLN A 48 16.53 -15.60 -9.25
N GLU A 49 15.99 -14.57 -8.60
CA GLU A 49 14.62 -14.55 -8.08
C GLU A 49 13.62 -13.83 -9.01
N GLY A 50 14.06 -13.42 -10.21
CA GLY A 50 13.20 -12.77 -11.20
C GLY A 50 12.71 -11.36 -10.80
N LEU A 51 13.43 -10.69 -9.89
CA LEU A 51 13.10 -9.34 -9.39
C LEU A 51 13.64 -8.23 -10.32
N THR A 52 14.64 -8.51 -11.14
CA THR A 52 15.20 -7.52 -12.08
C THR A 52 14.26 -7.27 -13.26
N ARG A 53 13.82 -6.02 -13.43
CA ARG A 53 13.38 -5.50 -14.74
C ARG A 53 14.60 -5.02 -15.52
N ALA A 54 14.50 -5.01 -16.85
CA ALA A 54 15.61 -4.76 -17.77
C ALA A 54 16.33 -3.39 -17.62
N GLU A 55 15.84 -2.48 -16.77
CA GLU A 55 16.31 -1.09 -16.63
C GLU A 55 16.24 -0.58 -15.16
N SER A 56 16.49 -1.43 -14.15
CA SER A 56 16.48 -0.95 -12.76
C SER A 56 17.80 -0.24 -12.40
N ASP A 57 17.80 1.10 -12.45
CA ASP A 57 18.85 1.98 -11.90
C ASP A 57 18.66 2.14 -10.39
N ALA A 58 18.82 1.04 -9.63
CA ALA A 58 18.73 1.08 -8.19
C ALA A 58 20.01 1.68 -7.58
N ASP A 59 19.86 2.77 -6.83
CA ASP A 59 20.98 3.39 -6.08
C ASP A 59 21.54 2.45 -5.00
N ASN A 60 20.68 1.59 -4.42
CA ASN A 60 21.05 0.59 -3.45
C ASN A 60 20.35 -0.75 -3.73
N TRP A 61 21.08 -1.68 -4.36
CA TRP A 61 20.56 -2.99 -4.74
C TRP A 61 20.15 -3.88 -3.55
N GLN A 62 20.74 -3.69 -2.38
CA GLN A 62 20.31 -4.39 -1.18
C GLN A 62 18.90 -3.95 -0.78
N ASN A 63 18.66 -2.64 -0.71
CA ASN A 63 17.34 -2.10 -0.38
C ASN A 63 16.32 -2.47 -1.44
N PHE A 64 16.68 -2.35 -2.73
CA PHE A 64 15.84 -2.77 -3.84
C PHE A 64 15.41 -4.23 -3.71
N TYR A 65 16.33 -5.14 -3.37
CA TYR A 65 16.03 -6.56 -3.16
C TYR A 65 15.00 -6.72 -2.02
N PHE A 66 15.26 -6.16 -0.84
CA PHE A 66 14.37 -6.32 0.32
C PHE A 66 12.99 -5.70 0.09
N LEU A 67 12.92 -4.51 -0.50
CA LEU A 67 11.68 -3.83 -0.84
C LEU A 67 10.88 -4.62 -1.88
N SER A 68 11.55 -5.10 -2.94
CA SER A 68 10.90 -5.91 -3.98
C SER A 68 10.34 -7.21 -3.43
N LYS A 69 11.06 -7.89 -2.52
CA LYS A 69 10.59 -9.12 -1.86
C LYS A 69 9.44 -8.90 -0.91
N LYS A 70 9.35 -7.71 -0.30
CA LYS A 70 8.31 -7.36 0.68
C LYS A 70 7.12 -6.65 0.07
N ARG A 71 7.18 -6.26 -1.21
CA ARG A 71 6.12 -5.53 -1.89
C ARG A 71 4.82 -6.35 -1.90
N LYS A 72 3.82 -5.83 -1.21
CA LYS A 72 2.44 -6.37 -1.11
C LYS A 72 1.50 -5.23 -0.72
N ASN A 73 0.20 -5.45 -0.87
CA ASN A 73 -0.78 -4.55 -0.27
C ASN A 73 -0.73 -4.68 1.27
N LEU A 74 -0.62 -3.55 1.96
CA LEU A 74 -0.59 -3.47 3.42
C LEU A 74 -1.99 -3.22 4.02
N ILE A 75 -2.98 -2.84 3.21
CA ILE A 75 -4.38 -2.77 3.63
C ILE A 75 -4.95 -4.18 3.73
N LYS A 76 -5.57 -4.49 4.87
CA LYS A 76 -6.28 -5.76 5.08
C LYS A 76 -7.73 -5.62 4.64
N ASN A 77 -8.33 -6.71 4.15
CA ASN A 77 -9.72 -6.72 3.68
C ASN A 77 -10.07 -5.50 2.78
N PRO A 78 -9.33 -5.27 1.68
CA PRO A 78 -9.49 -4.07 0.85
C PRO A 78 -10.81 -4.06 0.04
N CYS A 79 -11.45 -5.22 -0.14
CA CYS A 79 -12.64 -5.38 -0.99
C CYS A 79 -13.92 -5.75 -0.21
N GLY A 80 -13.85 -6.03 1.08
CA GLY A 80 -15.03 -6.41 1.89
C GLY A 80 -15.33 -7.91 1.91
N GLU A 81 -14.36 -8.77 1.60
CA GLU A 81 -14.53 -10.23 1.67
C GLU A 81 -14.84 -10.70 3.11
N GLU A 82 -14.31 -9.98 4.10
CA GLU A 82 -14.45 -10.26 5.53
C GLU A 82 -15.34 -9.19 6.20
N ASP A 83 -16.42 -8.78 5.53
CA ASP A 83 -17.29 -7.67 5.96
C ASP A 83 -16.46 -6.41 6.30
N LEU A 84 -16.62 -5.84 7.49
CA LEU A 84 -15.84 -4.70 7.99
C LEU A 84 -14.64 -5.11 8.86
N GLU A 85 -14.25 -6.39 8.88
CA GLU A 85 -13.07 -6.80 9.63
C GLU A 85 -11.82 -6.05 9.18
N HIS A 86 -10.94 -5.79 10.16
CA HIS A 86 -9.73 -4.98 10.06
C HIS A 86 -9.92 -3.47 9.87
N TRP A 87 -11.12 -3.00 9.54
CA TRP A 87 -11.42 -1.58 9.48
C TRP A 87 -11.79 -1.04 10.86
N GLY A 88 -11.07 0.00 11.30
CA GLY A 88 -11.28 0.71 12.56
C GLY A 88 -11.90 2.09 12.34
N GLU A 89 -12.19 2.78 13.45
CA GLU A 89 -12.74 4.15 13.45
C GLU A 89 -13.94 4.29 12.50
N VAL A 90 -14.81 3.28 12.54
CA VAL A 90 -15.95 3.19 11.65
C VAL A 90 -17.02 4.16 12.10
N GLU A 91 -17.23 5.21 11.32
CA GLU A 91 -18.35 6.13 11.44
C GLU A 91 -19.49 5.63 10.55
N ASN A 92 -20.67 5.42 11.12
CA ASN A 92 -21.86 4.91 10.45
C ASN A 92 -22.97 5.97 10.45
N GLY A 93 -22.88 6.95 9.56
CA GLY A 93 -23.98 7.86 9.29
C GLY A 93 -25.17 7.16 8.63
N GLY A 94 -26.39 7.62 8.87
CA GLY A 94 -27.59 7.04 8.27
C GLY A 94 -27.80 5.56 8.59
N ASP A 95 -27.98 4.72 7.56
CA ASP A 95 -28.07 3.26 7.70
C ASP A 95 -26.68 2.57 7.74
N GLY A 96 -25.60 3.35 7.82
CA GLY A 96 -24.22 2.89 7.98
C GLY A 96 -23.57 2.28 6.73
N TRP A 97 -22.41 1.68 6.92
CA TRP A 97 -21.72 0.92 5.88
C TRP A 97 -22.44 -0.40 5.56
N LYS A 98 -22.41 -0.79 4.29
CA LYS A 98 -22.81 -2.13 3.84
C LYS A 98 -21.79 -2.66 2.85
N VAL A 99 -21.62 -3.98 2.84
CA VAL A 99 -20.87 -4.69 1.81
C VAL A 99 -21.85 -5.27 0.80
N GLU A 100 -21.57 -5.09 -0.49
CA GLU A 100 -22.37 -5.62 -1.59
C GLU A 100 -21.47 -6.26 -2.65
N GLU A 101 -22.05 -7.17 -3.44
CA GLU A 101 -21.39 -7.86 -4.55
C GLU A 101 -21.40 -6.99 -5.82
N LEU A 102 -20.39 -7.17 -6.67
CA LEU A 102 -20.31 -6.58 -8.01
C LEU A 102 -21.10 -7.39 -9.05
N PRO A 103 -21.72 -6.74 -10.05
CA PRO A 103 -21.93 -5.30 -10.14
C PRO A 103 -23.08 -4.87 -9.22
N GLY A 104 -22.90 -3.72 -8.56
CA GLY A 104 -23.97 -3.11 -7.75
C GLY A 104 -25.14 -2.60 -8.58
N ASP A 105 -26.31 -2.44 -7.95
CA ASP A 105 -27.49 -1.83 -8.59
C ASP A 105 -27.14 -0.47 -9.20
N PHE A 106 -27.52 -0.20 -10.46
CA PHE A 106 -27.16 1.05 -11.17
C PHE A 106 -25.64 1.33 -11.20
N GLY A 107 -24.83 0.29 -11.04
CA GLY A 107 -23.36 0.32 -11.13
C GLY A 107 -22.83 -0.29 -12.42
N LYS A 108 -21.51 -0.21 -12.58
CA LYS A 108 -20.75 -0.95 -13.61
C LYS A 108 -19.86 -2.01 -12.95
N GLU A 109 -19.47 -2.98 -13.77
CA GLU A 109 -18.42 -3.93 -13.43
C GLU A 109 -17.11 -3.23 -13.06
N PHE A 110 -16.37 -3.84 -12.13
CA PHE A 110 -15.03 -3.38 -11.80
C PHE A 110 -14.05 -3.77 -12.92
N PRO A 111 -13.01 -2.97 -13.22
CA PRO A 111 -12.07 -3.28 -14.32
C PRO A 111 -11.25 -4.56 -14.15
N SER A 112 -11.21 -5.15 -12.95
CA SER A 112 -10.48 -6.39 -12.64
C SER A 112 -11.44 -7.50 -12.20
N GLU A 113 -11.26 -8.71 -12.74
CA GLU A 113 -12.03 -9.90 -12.38
C GLU A 113 -11.69 -10.44 -10.98
N GLU A 114 -10.62 -9.95 -10.34
CA GLU A 114 -10.21 -10.38 -9.00
C GLU A 114 -11.01 -9.70 -7.87
N VAL A 115 -11.78 -8.65 -8.19
CA VAL A 115 -12.55 -7.86 -7.23
C VAL A 115 -14.03 -8.23 -7.37
N HIS A 116 -14.62 -8.75 -6.29
CA HIS A 116 -15.99 -9.26 -6.29
C HIS A 116 -16.95 -8.43 -5.45
N LYS A 117 -16.42 -7.65 -4.48
CA LYS A 117 -17.22 -6.88 -3.53
C LYS A 117 -16.76 -5.43 -3.42
N TYR A 118 -17.63 -4.62 -2.84
CA TYR A 118 -17.34 -3.24 -2.46
C TYR A 118 -18.05 -2.85 -1.15
N PHE A 119 -17.54 -1.80 -0.52
CA PHE A 119 -18.20 -1.11 0.58
C PHE A 119 -19.04 0.04 0.04
N VAL A 120 -20.23 0.27 0.58
CA VAL A 120 -21.09 1.39 0.20
C VAL A 120 -21.56 2.17 1.42
N THR A 121 -21.57 3.49 1.28
CA THR A 121 -22.00 4.45 2.30
C THR A 121 -23.49 4.76 2.20
N SER A 122 -24.05 5.29 3.28
CA SER A 122 -25.45 5.70 3.36
C SER A 122 -25.63 7.20 3.04
N TYR A 123 -26.67 7.81 3.58
CA TYR A 123 -27.09 9.19 3.31
C TYR A 123 -26.53 10.25 4.28
N GLU A 124 -25.74 9.82 5.27
CA GLU A 124 -24.88 10.69 6.07
C GLU A 124 -23.45 10.15 6.02
N TRP A 125 -22.47 10.99 6.37
CA TRP A 125 -21.05 10.63 6.33
C TRP A 125 -20.78 9.30 7.03
N CYS A 126 -20.28 8.36 6.24
CA CYS A 126 -19.72 7.12 6.70
C CYS A 126 -18.21 7.15 6.42
N LYS A 127 -17.40 6.80 7.42
CA LYS A 127 -15.94 6.76 7.32
C LYS A 127 -15.41 5.47 7.91
N LYS A 128 -14.25 5.02 7.43
CA LYS A 128 -13.51 3.91 8.01
C LYS A 128 -12.01 4.11 7.78
N ALA A 129 -11.20 3.64 8.71
CA ALA A 129 -9.76 3.81 8.66
C ALA A 129 -8.99 2.50 8.95
N GLN A 130 -7.76 2.43 8.46
CA GLN A 130 -6.77 1.45 8.87
C GLN A 130 -5.45 2.15 9.20
N VAL A 131 -4.85 1.78 10.34
CA VAL A 131 -3.51 2.21 10.72
C VAL A 131 -2.57 1.04 10.49
N ILE A 132 -1.63 1.22 9.57
CA ILE A 132 -0.63 0.22 9.17
C ILE A 132 0.64 0.46 9.98
N ASP A 133 1.07 -0.54 10.74
CA ASP A 133 2.38 -0.57 11.41
C ASP A 133 3.45 -1.08 10.44
N LEU A 134 4.30 -0.16 9.96
CA LEU A 134 5.33 -0.48 8.98
C LEU A 134 6.38 -1.44 9.54
N ARG A 135 6.69 -1.35 10.84
CA ARG A 135 7.66 -2.24 11.49
C ARG A 135 7.09 -3.65 11.60
N ALA A 136 5.82 -3.80 11.95
CA ALA A 136 5.13 -5.09 11.98
C ALA A 136 5.04 -5.73 10.58
N GLU A 137 4.88 -4.92 9.53
CA GLU A 137 4.94 -5.36 8.13
C GLU A 137 6.39 -5.64 7.64
N GLY A 138 7.38 -5.35 8.50
CA GLY A 138 8.77 -5.71 8.32
C GLY A 138 9.60 -4.69 7.54
N TYR A 139 9.16 -3.43 7.51
CA TYR A 139 9.95 -2.28 7.11
C TYR A 139 10.63 -1.69 8.34
N TRP A 140 11.94 -1.88 8.46
CA TRP A 140 12.68 -1.46 9.66
C TRP A 140 12.97 0.04 9.64
N GLU A 141 13.24 0.58 10.83
CA GLU A 141 13.36 2.03 11.07
C GLU A 141 14.44 2.69 10.21
N GLU A 142 15.65 2.13 10.15
CA GLU A 142 16.75 2.69 9.36
C GLU A 142 16.43 2.77 7.86
N LEU A 143 15.66 1.81 7.32
CA LEU A 143 15.18 1.86 5.93
C LEU A 143 14.23 3.03 5.73
N MET A 144 13.23 3.17 6.61
CA MET A 144 12.24 4.24 6.53
C MET A 144 12.86 5.62 6.75
N ASP A 145 13.86 5.73 7.63
CA ASP A 145 14.48 7.01 7.99
C ASP A 145 15.51 7.47 6.94
N THR A 146 16.32 6.54 6.43
CA THR A 146 17.44 6.84 5.53
C THR A 146 17.07 6.72 4.07
N THR A 147 16.42 5.63 3.69
CA THR A 147 16.08 5.36 2.28
C THR A 147 14.81 6.08 1.88
N GLN A 148 13.87 6.23 2.83
CA GLN A 148 12.56 6.85 2.60
C GLN A 148 11.88 6.30 1.33
N PRO A 149 11.71 4.96 1.24
CA PRO A 149 11.13 4.34 0.06
C PRO A 149 9.74 4.91 -0.20
N LYS A 150 9.35 5.01 -1.48
CA LYS A 150 8.09 5.62 -1.86
C LYS A 150 6.92 4.82 -1.28
N ILE A 151 5.98 5.51 -0.64
CA ILE A 151 4.74 4.88 -0.15
C ILE A 151 3.65 5.26 -1.14
N MET A 152 3.17 4.28 -1.90
CA MET A 152 2.12 4.45 -2.89
C MET A 152 0.78 4.05 -2.29
N VAL A 153 -0.20 4.92 -2.48
CA VAL A 153 -1.56 4.76 -2.00
C VAL A 153 -2.49 4.80 -3.20
N ARG A 154 -3.44 3.88 -3.27
CA ARG A 154 -4.51 3.90 -4.27
C ARG A 154 -5.82 3.53 -3.63
N ASP A 155 -6.89 4.09 -4.16
CA ASP A 155 -8.24 3.70 -3.80
C ASP A 155 -9.15 3.81 -5.01
N TRP A 156 -10.23 3.03 -5.01
CA TRP A 156 -11.22 3.07 -6.08
C TRP A 156 -12.57 3.48 -5.53
N TYR A 157 -13.24 4.39 -6.23
CA TYR A 157 -14.55 4.85 -5.86
C TYR A 157 -15.50 4.95 -7.06
N ALA A 158 -16.79 4.79 -6.81
CA ALA A 158 -17.86 4.94 -7.80
C ALA A 158 -19.15 5.41 -7.14
N GLY A 159 -20.00 6.11 -7.90
CA GLY A 159 -21.39 6.37 -7.53
C GLY A 159 -22.34 5.38 -8.19
N ARG A 160 -23.62 5.44 -7.82
CA ARG A 160 -24.70 4.88 -8.63
C ARG A 160 -25.06 5.85 -9.74
N SER A 161 -25.53 5.38 -10.89
CA SER A 161 -26.00 6.31 -11.94
C SER A 161 -27.27 7.06 -11.55
N ASP A 162 -28.12 6.50 -10.68
CA ASP A 162 -29.40 7.09 -10.27
C ASP A 162 -29.31 8.02 -9.04
N ALA A 163 -28.14 8.17 -8.41
CA ALA A 163 -27.95 9.00 -7.22
C ALA A 163 -26.59 9.70 -7.19
N GLY A 164 -26.59 10.98 -6.76
CA GLY A 164 -25.37 11.71 -6.51
C GLY A 164 -24.77 11.36 -5.15
N CYS A 165 -23.44 11.44 -5.03
CA CYS A 165 -22.72 11.16 -3.78
C CYS A 165 -21.42 11.97 -3.67
N LEU A 166 -20.84 11.95 -2.46
CA LEU A 166 -19.58 12.57 -2.10
C LEU A 166 -18.56 11.52 -1.69
N TYR A 167 -17.29 11.78 -1.98
CA TYR A 167 -16.16 10.94 -1.60
C TYR A 167 -14.99 11.78 -1.04
N GLU A 168 -14.34 11.25 0.00
CA GLU A 168 -13.11 11.80 0.57
C GLU A 168 -12.10 10.70 0.89
N LEU A 169 -10.82 11.01 0.66
CA LEU A 169 -9.66 10.21 1.08
C LEU A 169 -8.70 11.09 1.89
N CYS A 170 -8.27 10.59 3.04
CA CYS A 170 -7.24 11.19 3.87
C CYS A 170 -6.23 10.14 4.28
N VAL A 171 -4.96 10.35 3.91
CA VAL A 171 -3.86 9.45 4.27
C VAL A 171 -2.77 10.24 4.99
N LYS A 172 -2.32 9.73 6.13
CA LYS A 172 -1.29 10.36 6.95
C LYS A 172 -0.12 9.42 7.17
N LEU A 173 1.09 9.97 7.08
CA LEU A 173 2.31 9.33 7.58
C LEU A 173 2.53 9.80 9.01
N LEU A 174 2.68 8.86 9.93
CA LEU A 174 2.73 9.15 11.36
C LEU A 174 4.06 8.73 11.99
N SER A 175 4.48 9.48 13.01
CA SER A 175 5.64 9.16 13.86
C SER A 175 5.34 7.99 14.82
N GLU A 176 6.35 7.55 15.58
CA GLU A 176 6.16 6.58 16.68
C GLU A 176 5.13 7.05 17.73
N ASN A 177 5.02 8.37 17.93
CA ASN A 177 4.07 8.98 18.87
C ASN A 177 2.74 9.38 18.19
N GLU A 178 2.49 8.90 16.97
CA GLU A 178 1.31 9.23 16.15
C GLU A 178 1.23 10.70 15.70
N ASP A 179 2.34 11.45 15.76
CA ASP A 179 2.39 12.81 15.21
C ASP A 179 2.31 12.76 13.67
N VAL A 180 1.57 13.68 13.06
CA VAL A 180 1.45 13.76 11.60
C VAL A 180 2.73 14.34 11.00
N LEU A 181 3.47 13.52 10.25
CA LEU A 181 4.70 13.92 9.54
C LEU A 181 4.41 14.38 8.11
N ALA A 182 3.45 13.73 7.45
CA ALA A 182 2.93 14.14 6.15
C ALA A 182 1.45 13.77 6.04
N GLU A 183 0.70 14.54 5.27
CA GLU A 183 -0.73 14.32 5.02
C GLU A 183 -1.04 14.51 3.54
N TYR A 184 -1.79 13.58 2.99
CA TYR A 184 -2.51 13.75 1.74
C TYR A 184 -4.00 13.73 2.06
N LYS A 185 -4.71 14.79 1.68
CA LYS A 185 -6.16 14.84 1.74
C LYS A 185 -6.68 15.21 0.37
N SER A 186 -7.57 14.39 -0.19
CA SER A 186 -8.25 14.71 -1.43
C SER A 186 -9.18 15.92 -1.22
N GLU A 187 -9.47 16.64 -2.29
CA GLU A 187 -10.69 17.45 -2.31
C GLU A 187 -11.91 16.54 -2.15
N THR A 188 -13.01 17.09 -1.63
CA THR A 188 -14.30 16.36 -1.60
C THR A 188 -14.79 16.18 -3.03
N VAL A 189 -14.72 14.95 -3.52
CA VAL A 189 -15.15 14.63 -4.88
C VAL A 189 -16.67 14.56 -4.90
N THR A 190 -17.30 15.36 -5.76
CA THR A 190 -18.76 15.31 -5.98
C THR A 190 -19.06 14.51 -7.23
N ILE A 191 -19.79 13.40 -7.07
CA ILE A 191 -20.27 12.58 -8.16
C ILE A 191 -21.74 12.95 -8.40
N PRO A 192 -22.10 13.53 -9.56
CA PRO A 192 -23.47 13.96 -9.82
C PRO A 192 -24.40 12.77 -10.05
N GLN A 193 -25.71 12.99 -9.90
CA GLN A 193 -26.71 12.07 -10.43
C GLN A 193 -26.60 11.98 -11.97
N ASP A 194 -27.06 10.88 -12.55
CA ASP A 194 -26.95 10.55 -13.99
C ASP A 194 -25.49 10.45 -14.48
N ASN A 195 -24.56 10.19 -13.56
CA ASN A 195 -23.19 9.82 -13.90
C ASN A 195 -23.16 8.44 -14.57
N ASP A 196 -22.04 8.13 -15.22
CA ASP A 196 -21.90 6.89 -15.97
C ASP A 196 -21.59 5.66 -15.08
N ALA A 197 -21.60 5.82 -13.76
CA ALA A 197 -21.28 4.82 -12.74
C ALA A 197 -19.92 4.14 -12.92
N SER A 198 -18.96 4.82 -13.57
CA SER A 198 -17.60 4.30 -13.75
C SER A 198 -16.80 4.33 -12.46
N TRP A 199 -16.01 3.26 -12.27
CA TRP A 199 -15.00 3.20 -11.21
C TRP A 199 -13.82 4.11 -11.54
N THR A 200 -13.47 4.98 -10.60
CA THR A 200 -12.35 5.92 -10.71
C THR A 200 -11.28 5.59 -9.68
N GLU A 201 -10.03 5.47 -10.14
CA GLU A 201 -8.87 5.32 -9.26
C GLU A 201 -8.37 6.70 -8.81
N ILE A 202 -8.16 6.88 -7.52
CA ILE A 202 -7.37 7.96 -6.95
C ILE A 202 -6.04 7.38 -6.47
N SER A 203 -4.94 8.08 -6.72
CA SER A 203 -3.62 7.65 -6.27
C SER A 203 -2.77 8.79 -5.76
N HIS A 204 -1.93 8.49 -4.78
CA HIS A 204 -0.93 9.40 -4.24
C HIS A 204 0.35 8.64 -3.93
N THR A 205 1.50 9.30 -4.05
CA THR A 205 2.80 8.72 -3.69
C THR A 205 3.53 9.68 -2.78
N PHE A 206 3.79 9.24 -1.55
CA PHE A 206 4.68 9.96 -0.66
C PHE A 206 6.13 9.64 -1.03
N SER A 207 6.94 10.67 -1.16
CA SER A 207 8.38 10.59 -1.41
C SER A 207 9.08 11.68 -0.65
N SER A 208 10.31 11.44 -0.20
CA SER A 208 11.11 12.45 0.52
C SER A 208 10.37 13.03 1.74
N TYR A 209 9.65 12.18 2.48
CA TYR A 209 8.79 12.55 3.60
C TYR A 209 9.56 12.83 4.91
N GLY A 210 10.89 12.74 4.90
CA GLY A 210 11.73 12.91 6.08
C GLY A 210 11.77 11.65 6.96
N PRO A 211 12.65 11.63 7.96
CA PRO A 211 12.76 10.49 8.87
C PRO A 211 11.60 10.45 9.89
N GLY A 212 11.41 9.30 10.52
CA GLY A 212 10.51 9.11 11.66
C GLY A 212 9.18 8.45 11.34
N VAL A 213 8.87 8.17 10.07
CA VAL A 213 7.62 7.49 9.69
C VAL A 213 7.60 6.06 10.23
N ARG A 214 6.57 5.73 11.01
CA ARG A 214 6.33 4.40 11.60
C ARG A 214 4.96 3.83 11.25
N PHE A 215 3.97 4.70 11.02
CA PHE A 215 2.64 4.26 10.63
C PHE A 215 2.12 4.98 9.39
N VAL A 216 1.23 4.30 8.67
CA VAL A 216 0.39 4.90 7.63
C VAL A 216 -1.05 4.78 8.08
N ARG A 217 -1.73 5.91 8.29
CA ARG A 217 -3.18 5.95 8.51
C ARG A 217 -3.86 6.20 7.18
N PHE A 218 -4.68 5.27 6.73
CA PHE A 218 -5.53 5.38 5.55
C PHE A 218 -6.98 5.52 6.01
N GLU A 219 -7.66 6.61 5.65
CA GLU A 219 -9.07 6.86 5.95
C GLU A 219 -9.80 7.30 4.68
N HIS A 220 -10.94 6.70 4.40
CA HIS A 220 -11.83 7.15 3.33
C HIS A 220 -13.28 7.12 3.77
N GLY A 221 -14.15 7.75 2.99
CA GLY A 221 -15.55 7.77 3.27
C GLY A 221 -16.35 8.64 2.32
N GLY A 222 -17.63 8.77 2.63
CA GLY A 222 -18.57 9.50 1.79
C GLY A 222 -19.99 9.42 2.32
N GLN A 223 -20.89 9.99 1.53
CA GLN A 223 -22.32 9.99 1.76
C GLN A 223 -23.05 10.24 0.43
N ASP A 224 -24.35 10.03 0.38
CA ASP A 224 -25.17 10.53 -0.72
C ASP A 224 -25.32 12.07 -0.69
N THR A 225 -25.88 12.64 -1.76
CA THR A 225 -26.29 14.05 -1.80
C THR A 225 -27.80 14.26 -1.86
N LEU A 226 -28.57 13.17 -1.84
CA LEU A 226 -30.03 13.17 -2.03
C LEU A 226 -30.82 12.92 -0.73
N PHE A 227 -30.12 12.52 0.34
CA PHE A 227 -30.67 12.16 1.63
C PHE A 227 -31.69 11.01 1.56
N TRP A 228 -31.40 10.01 0.73
CA TRP A 228 -32.27 8.87 0.48
C TRP A 228 -31.94 7.71 1.42
N LYS A 229 -32.94 7.25 2.16
CA LYS A 229 -32.77 6.10 3.06
C LYS A 229 -32.25 4.87 2.30
N GLY A 230 -31.23 4.21 2.84
CA GLY A 230 -30.52 3.09 2.21
C GLY A 230 -29.07 3.43 1.86
N TRP A 231 -28.55 2.76 0.83
CA TRP A 231 -27.14 2.82 0.41
C TRP A 231 -27.01 3.46 -0.97
N TYR A 232 -27.16 4.79 -0.99
CA TYR A 232 -27.07 5.63 -2.18
C TYR A 232 -25.81 6.50 -2.21
N GLY A 233 -24.94 6.36 -1.20
CA GLY A 233 -23.67 7.08 -1.14
C GLY A 233 -22.59 6.46 -2.04
N VAL A 234 -21.35 6.92 -1.84
CA VAL A 234 -20.20 6.41 -2.59
C VAL A 234 -19.94 4.94 -2.28
N ARG A 235 -19.51 4.21 -3.32
CA ARG A 235 -18.96 2.85 -3.28
C ARG A 235 -17.45 2.93 -3.31
N VAL A 236 -16.77 2.16 -2.47
CA VAL A 236 -15.30 2.10 -2.39
C VAL A 236 -14.82 0.65 -2.32
N THR A 237 -13.72 0.33 -2.99
CA THR A 237 -13.12 -1.02 -2.99
C THR A 237 -11.66 -0.98 -3.42
N ASN A 238 -10.98 -2.13 -3.34
CA ASN A 238 -9.62 -2.34 -3.85
C ASN A 238 -8.62 -1.27 -3.35
N SER A 239 -8.76 -0.87 -2.09
CA SER A 239 -7.85 0.07 -1.43
C SER A 239 -6.47 -0.56 -1.26
N THR A 240 -5.41 0.17 -1.61
CA THR A 240 -4.04 -0.33 -1.50
C THR A 240 -3.08 0.68 -0.89
N VAL A 241 -2.17 0.16 -0.08
CA VAL A 241 -0.95 0.86 0.35
C VAL A 241 0.23 -0.07 0.10
N THR A 242 1.21 0.37 -0.67
CA THR A 242 2.44 -0.39 -0.96
C THR A 242 3.67 0.47 -0.67
N VAL A 243 4.76 -0.18 -0.26
CA VAL A 243 6.09 0.44 -0.19
C VAL A 243 6.88 -0.04 -1.40
N GLU A 244 7.28 0.90 -2.25
CA GLU A 244 7.91 0.62 -3.53
C GLU A 244 9.45 0.56 -3.40
N PRO A 245 10.12 -0.31 -4.19
CA PRO A 245 11.57 -0.43 -4.23
C PRO A 245 12.29 0.76 -4.85
#